data_AF-A0A661WGP1-F1
#
_entry.id   AF-A0A661WGP1-F1
#
_cell.length_a   1.000
_cell.length_b   1.000
_cell.length_c   1.000
_cell.angle_alpha   90.00
_cell.angle_beta   90.00
_cell.angle_gamma   90.00
#
_symmetry.space_group_name_H-M   'P 1'
#
loop_
_entity.id
_entity.type
_entity.pdbx_description
1 polymer ?
#
loop_
_entity_poly.entity_id
_entity_poly.type
_entity_poly.pdbx_seq_one_letter_code
_entity_poly.pdbx_strand_id
1 'polypeptide(L)'
;MGQYIVRRLLQAIPMLLLVSIILFALINIAPGGPLAQFSRSRRLSGERVEALKRQFGLDKPLPVQYIVWLAGNDWMAIDTDGNGITDSYGTRKGVLRGDFGFSFQNREPVLEQIMDRLPNTIYLMGITLIVVAIVAIP
;
A
#
# COMPACT_ATOMS: atom_id res chain seq x y z
N MET A 1 32.70 -6.98 3.67
CA MET A 1 31.51 -6.18 4.05
C MET A 1 30.40 -6.19 2.99
N GLY A 2 30.67 -5.87 1.71
CA GLY A 2 29.62 -5.83 0.66
C GLY A 2 28.84 -7.14 0.46
N GLN A 3 29.52 -8.29 0.43
CA GLN A 3 28.86 -9.60 0.34
C GLN A 3 27.90 -9.88 1.51
N TYR A 4 28.24 -9.44 2.73
CA TYR A 4 27.38 -9.58 3.89
C TYR A 4 26.14 -8.67 3.78
N ILE A 5 26.31 -7.42 3.32
CA ILE A 5 25.20 -6.49 3.08
C ILE A 5 24.26 -7.05 2.02
N VAL A 6 24.79 -7.49 0.87
CA VAL A 6 23.98 -8.07 -0.22
C VAL A 6 23.22 -9.31 0.27
N ARG A 7 23.89 -10.23 0.97
CA ARG A 7 23.24 -11.42 1.54
C ARG A 7 22.11 -11.04 2.50
N ARG A 8 22.32 -10.03 3.35
CA ARG A 8 21.32 -9.55 4.30
C ARG A 8 20.14 -8.86 3.60
N LEU A 9 20.39 -8.07 2.56
CA LEU A 9 19.33 -7.47 1.74
C LEU A 9 18.51 -8.53 1.01
N LEU A 10 19.17 -9.54 0.43
CA LEU A 10 18.47 -10.65 -0.22
C LEU A 10 17.65 -11.48 0.78
N GLN A 11 18.15 -11.70 2.00
CA GLN A 11 17.40 -12.36 3.08
C GLN A 11 16.24 -11.51 3.61
N ALA A 12 16.31 -10.19 3.50
CA ALA A 12 15.22 -9.30 3.89
C ALA A 12 14.01 -9.40 2.95
N ILE A 13 14.23 -9.67 1.65
CA ILE A 13 13.15 -9.81 0.67
C ILE A 13 12.09 -10.86 1.07
N PRO A 14 12.44 -12.13 1.34
CA PRO A 14 11.45 -13.14 1.72
C PRO A 14 10.79 -12.82 3.08
N MET A 15 11.53 -12.21 4.01
CA MET A 15 10.98 -11.78 5.29
C MET A 15 9.92 -10.68 5.11
N LEU A 16 10.22 -9.65 4.32
CA LEU A 16 9.29 -8.57 4.01
C LEU A 16 8.06 -9.11 3.27
N LEU A 17 8.26 -10.04 2.34
CA LEU A 17 7.18 -10.69 1.60
C LEU A 17 6.28 -11.53 2.52
N LEU A 18 6.85 -12.25 3.48
CA LEU A 18 6.07 -13.00 4.47
C LEU A 18 5.24 -12.06 5.35
N VAL A 19 5.87 -11.00 5.87
CA VAL A 19 5.17 -10.00 6.69
C VAL A 19 4.07 -9.30 5.90
N SER A 20 4.31 -8.94 4.63
CA SER A 20 3.30 -8.31 3.78
C SER A 20 2.11 -9.23 3.49
N ILE A 21 2.35 -10.53 3.24
CA ILE A 21 1.28 -11.52 3.07
C ILE A 21 0.44 -11.61 4.35
N ILE A 22 1.08 -11.70 5.51
CA ILE A 22 0.38 -11.78 6.80
C ILE A 22 -0.48 -10.54 7.03
N LEU A 23 0.09 -9.34 6.87
CA LEU A 23 -0.64 -8.08 7.03
C LEU A 23 -1.81 -7.97 6.04
N PHE A 24 -1.57 -8.35 4.78
CA PHE A 24 -2.59 -8.37 3.75
C PHE A 24 -3.74 -9.33 4.11
N ALA A 25 -3.43 -10.55 4.56
CA ALA A 25 -4.42 -11.52 4.99
C ALA A 25 -5.22 -11.00 6.21
N LEU A 26 -4.54 -10.41 7.20
CA LEU A 26 -5.19 -9.83 8.38
C LEU A 26 -6.21 -8.75 8.01
N ILE A 27 -5.86 -7.86 7.07
CA ILE A 27 -6.77 -6.80 6.59
C ILE A 27 -7.96 -7.38 5.84
N ASN A 28 -7.76 -8.44 5.06
CA ASN A 28 -8.84 -9.08 4.28
C ASN A 28 -9.78 -9.94 5.14
N ILE A 29 -9.29 -10.49 6.26
CA ILE A 29 -10.09 -11.26 7.22
C ILE A 29 -10.84 -10.33 8.18
N ALA A 30 -10.37 -9.08 8.37
CA ALA A 30 -11.01 -8.12 9.24
C ALA A 30 -12.47 -7.84 8.82
N PRO A 31 -13.42 -7.75 9.79
CA PRO A 31 -14.83 -7.53 9.49
C PRO A 31 -15.03 -6.18 8.77
N GLY A 32 -15.47 -6.27 7.51
CA GLY A 32 -15.67 -5.15 6.58
C GLY A 32 -14.66 -5.06 5.43
N GLY A 33 -13.58 -5.86 5.45
CA GLY A 33 -12.56 -5.95 4.41
C GLY A 33 -11.70 -4.68 4.21
N PRO A 34 -10.88 -4.62 3.15
CA PRO A 34 -9.99 -3.49 2.86
C PRO A 34 -10.72 -2.15 2.70
N LEU A 35 -12.01 -2.20 2.37
CA LEU A 35 -12.86 -1.02 2.21
C LEU A 35 -13.75 -0.70 3.42
N ALA A 36 -13.59 -1.40 4.55
CA ALA A 36 -14.40 -1.22 5.76
C ALA A 36 -14.40 0.22 6.27
N GLN A 37 -13.25 0.90 6.16
CA GLN A 37 -13.10 2.27 6.61
C GLN A 37 -13.91 3.25 5.75
N PHE A 38 -14.15 2.91 4.48
CA PHE A 38 -14.94 3.71 3.55
C PHE A 38 -16.44 3.53 3.75
N SER A 39 -16.91 2.32 4.08
CA SER A 39 -18.34 2.09 4.35
C SER A 39 -18.84 2.83 5.60
N ARG A 40 -17.96 3.08 6.58
CA ARG A 40 -18.30 3.87 7.78
C ARG A 40 -18.36 5.38 7.52
N SER A 41 -17.59 5.87 6.55
CA SER A 41 -17.68 7.25 6.11
C SER A 41 -18.91 7.40 5.22
N ARG A 42 -20.05 7.71 5.83
CA ARG A 42 -21.45 7.89 5.38
C ARG A 42 -21.77 8.50 3.98
N ARG A 43 -20.82 8.63 3.05
CA ARG A 43 -20.91 9.33 1.75
C ARG A 43 -20.93 8.43 0.51
N LEU A 44 -20.67 7.13 0.62
CA LEU A 44 -20.65 6.22 -0.53
C LEU A 44 -21.93 5.38 -0.55
N SER A 45 -22.78 5.59 -1.56
CA SER A 45 -23.89 4.68 -1.88
C SER A 45 -23.35 3.27 -2.08
N GLY A 46 -24.10 2.24 -1.69
CA GLY A 46 -23.67 0.83 -1.80
C GLY A 46 -23.20 0.46 -3.21
N GLU A 47 -23.83 1.03 -4.23
CA GLU A 47 -23.47 0.91 -5.63
C GLU A 47 -22.05 1.42 -5.96
N ARG A 48 -21.65 2.57 -5.41
CA ARG A 48 -20.28 3.10 -5.59
C ARG A 48 -19.23 2.24 -4.89
N VAL A 49 -19.59 1.60 -3.78
CA VAL A 49 -18.69 0.67 -3.07
C VAL A 49 -18.45 -0.58 -3.92
N GLU A 50 -19.48 -1.11 -4.58
CA GLU A 50 -19.32 -2.25 -5.49
C GLU A 50 -18.51 -1.92 -6.74
N ALA A 51 -18.75 -0.75 -7.35
CA ALA A 51 -17.92 -0.27 -8.45
C ALA A 51 -16.45 -0.11 -8.02
N LEU A 52 -16.20 0.40 -6.81
CA LEU A 52 -14.85 0.46 -6.24
C LEU A 52 -14.26 -0.94 -6.02
N LYS A 53 -15.03 -1.91 -5.50
CA LYS A 53 -14.52 -3.27 -5.32
C LYS A 53 -14.03 -3.85 -6.65
N ARG A 54 -14.81 -3.72 -7.72
CA ARG A 54 -14.43 -4.16 -9.08
C ARG A 54 -13.20 -3.43 -9.61
N GLN A 55 -13.19 -2.10 -9.51
CA GLN A 55 -12.07 -1.29 -9.98
C GLN A 55 -10.75 -1.59 -9.25
N PHE A 56 -10.83 -1.92 -7.95
CA PHE A 56 -9.67 -2.28 -7.14
C PHE A 56 -9.32 -3.79 -7.24
N GLY A 57 -10.09 -4.58 -7.97
CA GLY A 57 -9.89 -6.03 -8.09
C GLY A 57 -10.19 -6.82 -6.83
N LEU A 58 -10.93 -6.23 -5.88
CA LEU A 58 -11.28 -6.83 -4.58
C LEU A 58 -12.38 -7.89 -4.67
N ASP A 59 -12.96 -8.04 -5.87
CA ASP A 59 -13.87 -9.11 -6.27
C ASP A 59 -13.15 -10.42 -6.62
N LYS A 60 -11.83 -10.35 -6.89
CA LYS A 60 -11.03 -11.51 -7.35
C LYS A 60 -10.55 -12.39 -6.18
N PRO A 61 -10.10 -13.63 -6.43
CA PRO A 61 -9.52 -14.47 -5.37
C PRO A 61 -8.34 -13.79 -4.66
N LEU A 62 -8.18 -14.03 -3.35
CA LEU A 62 -7.16 -13.38 -2.50
C LEU A 62 -5.75 -13.35 -3.09
N PRO A 63 -5.23 -14.43 -3.72
CA PRO A 63 -3.89 -14.38 -4.33
C PRO A 63 -3.79 -13.33 -5.45
N VAL A 64 -4.84 -13.18 -6.26
CA VAL A 64 -4.89 -12.19 -7.34
C VAL A 64 -4.93 -10.78 -6.77
N GLN A 65 -5.71 -10.56 -5.71
CA GLN A 65 -5.76 -9.25 -5.03
C GLN A 65 -4.38 -8.83 -4.49
N TYR A 66 -3.63 -9.79 -3.94
CA TYR A 66 -2.28 -9.54 -3.44
C TYR A 66 -1.32 -9.15 -4.56
N ILE A 67 -1.35 -9.87 -5.69
CA ILE A 67 -0.52 -9.54 -6.86
C ILE A 67 -0.91 -8.16 -7.42
N VAL A 68 -2.20 -7.88 -7.52
CA VAL A 68 -2.71 -6.58 -7.99
C VAL A 68 -2.25 -5.43 -7.09
N TRP A 69 -2.27 -5.63 -5.77
CA TRP A 69 -1.77 -4.64 -4.80
C TRP A 69 -0.24 -4.47 -4.92
N LEU A 70 0.51 -5.57 -4.99
CA LEU A 70 1.96 -5.57 -4.96
C LEU A 70 2.58 -5.06 -6.28
N ALA A 71 2.10 -5.57 -7.41
CA ALA A 71 2.67 -5.35 -8.74
C ALA A 71 1.86 -4.40 -9.63
N GLY A 72 0.66 -4.01 -9.20
CA GLY A 72 -0.24 -3.13 -9.94
C GLY A 72 -1.33 -3.90 -10.70
N ASN A 73 -2.23 -3.17 -11.36
CA ASN A 73 -3.25 -3.72 -12.26
C ASN A 73 -3.11 -3.23 -13.70
N ASP A 74 -2.05 -2.48 -14.01
CA ASP A 74 -1.77 -1.93 -15.34
C ASP A 74 -1.58 -2.99 -16.43
N TRP A 75 -1.28 -4.23 -16.03
CA TRP A 75 -1.16 -5.40 -16.91
C TRP A 75 -2.46 -6.22 -17.04
N MET A 76 -3.51 -5.91 -16.26
CA MET A 76 -4.73 -6.72 -16.21
C MET A 76 -5.93 -5.96 -16.80
N ALA A 77 -6.69 -6.65 -17.65
CA ALA A 77 -7.99 -6.17 -18.10
C ALA A 77 -9.02 -6.30 -16.96
N ILE A 78 -9.73 -5.21 -16.66
CA ILE A 78 -10.73 -5.09 -15.62
C ILE A 78 -12.11 -4.80 -16.22
N ASP A 79 -13.11 -5.47 -15.70
CA ASP A 79 -14.52 -5.18 -15.96
C ASP A 79 -14.92 -3.99 -15.07
N THR A 80 -15.18 -2.84 -15.70
CA THR A 80 -15.45 -1.59 -15.00
C THR A 80 -16.95 -1.37 -14.77
N ASP A 81 -17.80 -1.86 -15.67
CA ASP A 81 -19.25 -1.66 -15.64
C ASP A 81 -20.03 -2.86 -15.09
N GLY A 82 -19.38 -4.01 -14.93
CA GLY A 82 -19.93 -5.23 -14.35
C GLY A 82 -20.75 -6.06 -15.33
N ASN A 83 -20.59 -5.85 -16.63
CA ASN A 83 -21.34 -6.56 -17.68
C ASN A 83 -20.77 -7.96 -17.98
N GLY A 84 -19.64 -8.34 -17.36
CA GLY A 84 -18.93 -9.62 -17.58
C GLY A 84 -17.90 -9.59 -18.72
N ILE A 85 -17.72 -8.44 -19.37
CA ILE A 85 -16.77 -8.17 -20.44
C ILE A 85 -15.70 -7.21 -19.89
N THR A 86 -14.44 -7.47 -20.20
CA THR A 86 -13.34 -6.60 -19.76
C THR A 86 -13.14 -5.46 -20.75
N ASP A 87 -13.58 -4.27 -20.37
CA ASP A 87 -13.60 -3.11 -21.27
C ASP A 87 -12.40 -2.16 -21.10
N SER A 88 -11.63 -2.28 -20.01
CA SER A 88 -10.51 -1.38 -19.71
C SER A 88 -9.32 -2.09 -19.08
N TYR A 89 -8.13 -1.52 -19.24
CA TYR A 89 -6.94 -1.95 -18.48
C TYR A 89 -6.83 -1.16 -17.19
N GLY A 90 -6.27 -1.76 -16.14
CA GLY A 90 -5.92 -1.03 -14.94
C GLY A 90 -4.91 0.07 -15.20
N THR A 91 -4.76 0.99 -14.25
CA THR A 91 -3.88 2.16 -14.38
C THR A 91 -2.84 2.25 -13.26
N ARG A 92 -2.89 1.34 -12.28
CA ARG A 92 -2.04 1.38 -11.09
C ARG A 92 -0.79 0.56 -11.29
N LYS A 93 0.34 1.11 -10.86
CA LYS A 93 1.66 0.50 -10.99
C LYS A 93 2.02 -0.40 -9.81
N GLY A 94 1.28 -0.28 -8.70
CA GLY A 94 1.47 -1.09 -7.50
C GLY A 94 2.67 -0.69 -6.64
N VAL A 95 2.72 -1.29 -5.45
CA VAL A 95 3.67 -0.92 -4.38
C VAL A 95 5.12 -1.15 -4.78
N LEU A 96 5.44 -2.22 -5.51
CA LEU A 96 6.80 -2.51 -5.97
C LEU A 96 7.35 -1.44 -6.92
N ARG A 97 6.48 -0.69 -7.58
CA ARG A 97 6.85 0.38 -8.51
C ARG A 97 6.72 1.78 -7.88
N GLY A 98 6.54 1.85 -6.55
CA GLY A 98 6.43 3.10 -5.80
C GLY A 98 5.03 3.73 -5.82
N ASP A 99 4.04 3.04 -6.38
CA ASP A 99 2.65 3.50 -6.37
C ASP A 99 1.92 2.95 -5.14
N PHE A 100 1.88 3.78 -4.09
CA PHE A 100 1.14 3.50 -2.85
C PHE A 100 -0.35 3.87 -2.93
N GLY A 101 -0.81 4.32 -4.11
CA GLY A 101 -2.16 4.81 -4.31
C GLY A 101 -2.40 6.20 -3.75
N PHE A 102 -3.68 6.55 -3.65
CA PHE A 102 -4.15 7.87 -3.23
C PHE A 102 -4.78 7.82 -1.84
N SER A 103 -4.58 8.87 -1.06
CA SER A 103 -5.34 9.11 0.16
C SER A 103 -6.76 9.44 -0.20
N PHE A 104 -7.70 8.69 0.35
CA PHE A 104 -9.13 8.92 0.13
C PHE A 104 -9.67 10.12 0.93
N GLN A 105 -8.93 10.58 1.94
CA GLN A 105 -9.30 11.77 2.71
C GLN A 105 -8.84 13.04 1.98
N ASN A 106 -7.56 13.08 1.62
CA ASN A 106 -6.93 14.28 1.06
C ASN A 106 -6.90 14.29 -0.48
N ARG A 107 -7.23 13.16 -1.13
CA ARG A 107 -7.21 12.97 -2.59
C ARG A 107 -5.84 13.16 -3.25
N GLU A 108 -4.78 13.12 -2.46
CA GLU A 108 -3.39 13.22 -2.91
C GLU A 108 -2.69 11.85 -2.86
N PRO A 109 -1.67 11.62 -3.68
CA PRO A 109 -0.82 10.44 -3.57
C PRO A 109 -0.32 10.22 -2.14
N VAL A 110 -0.38 8.98 -1.67
CA VAL A 110 0.08 8.64 -0.32
C VAL A 110 1.58 8.90 -0.19
N LEU A 111 2.34 8.66 -1.27
CA LEU A 111 3.78 8.89 -1.28
C LEU A 111 4.13 10.36 -1.02
N GLU A 112 3.40 11.30 -1.62
CA GLU A 112 3.60 12.75 -1.41
C GLU A 112 3.37 13.11 0.06
N GLN A 113 2.28 12.65 0.66
CA GLN A 113 2.01 12.89 2.09
C GLN A 113 3.08 12.33 3.03
N ILE A 114 3.69 11.20 2.68
CA ILE A 114 4.81 10.64 3.45
C ILE A 114 6.04 11.52 3.26
N MET A 115 6.34 11.93 2.03
CA MET A 115 7.48 12.78 1.71
C MET A 115 7.36 14.17 2.34
N ASP A 116 6.18 14.74 2.45
CA ASP A 116 5.95 16.03 3.10
C ASP A 116 6.25 15.99 4.61
N ARG A 117 6.07 14.82 5.24
CA ARG A 117 6.27 14.63 6.69
C ARG A 117 7.67 14.16 7.05
N LEU A 118 8.37 13.57 6.09
CA LEU A 118 9.67 12.94 6.29
C LEU A 118 10.76 13.95 6.72
N PRO A 119 10.89 15.16 6.15
CA PRO A 119 11.89 16.15 6.57
C PRO A 119 11.79 16.52 8.05
N ASN A 120 10.57 16.74 8.56
CA ASN A 120 10.37 17.08 9.97
C ASN A 120 10.82 15.96 10.90
N THR A 121 10.53 14.71 10.54
CA THR A 121 10.93 13.54 11.33
C THR A 121 12.45 13.37 11.33
N ILE A 122 13.09 13.51 10.17
CA ILE A 122 14.55 13.44 10.03
C ILE A 122 15.22 14.57 10.81
N TYR A 123 14.69 15.78 10.73
CA TYR A 123 15.21 16.92 11.47
C TYR A 123 15.18 16.66 12.98
N LEU A 124 14.02 16.27 13.51
CA LEU A 124 13.86 15.98 14.95
C LEU A 124 14.75 14.81 15.41
N MET A 125 14.81 13.73 14.65
CA MET A 125 15.73 12.62 14.93
C MET A 125 17.18 13.07 14.90
N GLY A 126 17.59 13.85 13.90
CA GLY A 126 18.95 14.36 13.76
C GLY A 126 19.37 15.19 14.97
N ILE A 127 18.55 16.15 15.38
CA ILE A 127 18.81 16.96 16.57
C ILE A 127 18.90 16.08 17.83
N THR A 128 17.97 15.13 17.98
CA THR A 128 17.96 14.22 19.13
C THR A 128 19.23 13.38 19.18
N LEU A 129 19.66 12.80 18.05
CA LEU A 129 20.88 12.00 17.97
C LEU A 129 22.14 12.82 18.29
N ILE A 130 22.20 14.08 17.84
CA ILE A 130 23.32 14.98 18.15
C ILE A 130 23.36 15.27 19.66
N VAL A 131 22.23 15.66 20.25
CA VAL A 131 22.15 15.95 21.69
C VAL A 131 22.53 14.73 22.51
N VAL A 132 22.01 13.55 22.17
CA VAL A 132 22.35 12.29 22.85
C VAL A 132 23.83 11.98 22.72
N ALA A 133 24.43 12.14 21.53
CA ALA A 133 25.85 11.88 21.33
C ALA A 133 26.74 12.82 22.17
N ILE A 134 26.39 14.11 22.27
CA ILE A 134 27.13 15.09 23.08
C ILE A 134 27.04 14.75 24.57
N VAL A 135 25.87 14.36 25.07
CA VAL A 135 25.69 14.01 26.49
C VAL A 135 26.32 12.66 26.83
N ALA A 136 26.28 11.70 25.91
CA ALA A 136 26.78 10.35 26.14
C ALA A 136 28.31 10.22 26.04
N ILE A 137 28.99 11.19 25.43
CA ILE A 137 30.45 11.25 25.37
C ILE A 137 30.91 12.26 26.45
N PRO A 138 31.20 11.80 27.69
CA PRO A 138 31.71 12.67 28.75
C PRO A 138 33.09 13.25 28.43
#